data_AF-A0A961NXG3-F1
#
_entry.id   AF-A0A961NXG3-F1
#
_cell.length_a   1.000
_cell.length_b   1.000
_cell.length_c   1.000
_cell.angle_alpha   90.00
_cell.angle_beta   90.00
_cell.angle_gamma   90.00
#
_symmetry.space_group_name_H-M   'P 1'
#
loop_
_entity.id
_entity.type
_entity.pdbx_description
1 polymer ?
#
loop_
_entity_poly.entity_id
_entity_poly.type
_entity_poly.pdbx_seq_one_letter_code
_entity_poly.pdbx_strand_id
1 'polypeptide(L)'
;MLRILLPVILALVGIGAGVGAGIFLSGGAEEHTEVAADCPAPTVIEVPEGEAPEVRVDAAELVDREFVKLNNQFVVPVVTETRVAALVVLSITIETQIGKSEVIYAREPKLRDLFLQTLFDQASLGRFSGEFANAANLRPLRDELTVIARRVLGPEVSDVLITDISRQDA
;
A
#
# COMPACT_ATOMS: atom_id res chain seq x y z
N MET A 1 19.83 -47.23 -20.38
CA MET A 1 19.15 -47.18 -19.06
C MET A 1 19.63 -46.03 -18.15
N LEU A 2 20.78 -45.38 -18.42
CA LEU A 2 21.33 -44.27 -17.61
C LEU A 2 20.52 -42.95 -17.67
N ARG A 3 19.68 -42.74 -18.70
CA ARG A 3 18.87 -41.52 -18.89
C ARG A 3 17.72 -41.34 -17.87
N ILE A 4 17.28 -42.42 -17.22
CA ILE A 4 16.22 -42.41 -16.19
C ILE A 4 16.81 -42.58 -14.79
N LEU A 5 17.99 -43.19 -14.67
CA LEU A 5 18.66 -43.37 -13.38
C LEU A 5 19.17 -42.03 -12.81
N LEU A 6 19.72 -41.16 -13.66
CA LEU A 6 20.25 -39.84 -13.27
C LEU A 6 19.20 -38.92 -12.63
N PRO A 7 17.99 -38.72 -13.20
CA PRO A 7 16.99 -37.85 -12.59
C PRO A 7 16.42 -38.42 -11.27
N VAL A 8 16.33 -39.75 -11.14
CA VAL A 8 15.84 -40.38 -9.90
C VAL A 8 16.83 -40.22 -8.75
N ILE A 9 18.13 -40.37 -9.03
CA ILE A 9 19.17 -40.14 -8.02
C ILE A 9 19.22 -38.66 -7.63
N LEU A 10 19.11 -37.74 -8.59
CA LEU A 10 19.07 -36.30 -8.30
C LEU A 10 17.87 -35.93 -7.40
N ALA A 11 16.70 -36.51 -7.67
CA ALA A 11 15.50 -36.29 -6.85
C ALA A 11 15.69 -36.81 -5.42
N LEU A 12 16.24 -38.02 -5.24
CA LEU A 12 16.49 -38.59 -3.92
C LEU A 12 17.53 -37.79 -3.12
N VAL A 13 18.60 -37.35 -3.77
CA VAL A 13 19.64 -36.52 -3.13
C VAL A 13 19.09 -35.14 -2.77
N GLY A 14 18.30 -34.52 -3.65
CA GLY A 14 17.68 -33.22 -3.37
C GLY A 14 16.70 -33.25 -2.19
N ILE A 15 15.85 -34.29 -2.12
CA ILE A 15 14.92 -34.47 -0.99
C ILE A 15 15.70 -34.76 0.30
N GLY A 16 16.69 -35.66 0.24
CA GLY A 16 17.52 -35.99 1.41
C GLY A 16 18.31 -34.79 1.94
N ALA A 17 18.89 -33.98 1.05
CA ALA A 17 19.61 -32.77 1.42
C ALA A 17 18.67 -31.71 2.02
N GLY A 18 17.48 -31.52 1.45
CA GLY A 18 16.48 -30.56 1.96
C GLY A 18 15.97 -30.91 3.36
N VAL A 19 15.61 -32.17 3.60
CA VAL A 19 15.14 -32.63 4.91
C VAL A 19 16.25 -32.60 5.95
N GLY A 20 17.47 -33.03 5.58
CA GLY A 20 18.64 -32.96 6.47
C GLY A 20 18.99 -31.54 6.90
N ALA A 21 18.96 -30.58 5.96
CA ALA A 21 19.19 -29.17 6.27
C ALA A 21 18.08 -28.58 7.16
N GLY A 22 16.82 -28.94 6.92
CA GLY A 22 15.70 -28.48 7.75
C GLY A 22 15.82 -28.92 9.21
N ILE A 23 16.18 -30.19 9.45
CA ILE A 23 16.36 -30.73 10.80
C ILE A 23 17.60 -30.17 11.48
N PHE A 24 18.69 -29.93 10.73
CA PHE A 24 19.89 -29.31 11.28
C PHE A 24 19.67 -27.83 11.65
N LEU A 25 18.83 -27.10 10.90
CA LEU A 25 18.49 -25.71 11.17
C LEU A 25 17.34 -25.54 12.17
N SER A 26 16.56 -26.59 12.45
CA SER A 26 15.42 -26.52 13.39
C SER A 26 15.81 -26.71 14.86
N GLY A 27 17.10 -26.74 15.20
CA GLY A 27 17.58 -26.85 16.57
C GLY A 27 17.37 -25.57 17.37
N GLY A 28 16.15 -25.37 17.90
CA GLY A 28 15.85 -24.33 18.88
C GLY A 28 14.46 -23.70 18.76
N ALA A 29 13.40 -24.51 18.77
CA ALA A 29 12.05 -24.03 19.08
C ALA A 29 11.59 -24.74 20.35
N GLU A 30 11.53 -24.02 21.46
CA GLU A 30 10.94 -24.52 22.70
C GLU A 30 9.46 -24.78 22.49
N GLU A 31 9.03 -25.93 23.01
CA GLU A 31 7.66 -26.41 23.03
C GLU A 31 6.71 -25.42 23.72
N HIS A 32 5.54 -25.23 23.13
CA HIS A 32 4.34 -24.92 23.90
C HIS A 32 3.25 -25.93 23.53
N THR A 33 3.27 -27.06 24.23
CA THR A 33 2.13 -27.97 24.35
C THR A 33 1.26 -27.49 25.51
N GLU A 34 -0.04 -27.34 25.26
CA GLU A 34 -1.11 -27.11 26.24
C GLU A 34 -1.00 -28.05 27.45
N VAL A 35 -1.31 -27.60 28.67
CA VAL A 35 -2.30 -28.26 29.57
C VAL A 35 -2.83 -27.26 30.61
N ALA A 36 -4.14 -27.31 30.88
CA ALA A 36 -4.93 -26.48 31.78
C ALA A 36 -4.59 -26.54 33.30
N ALA A 37 -4.83 -25.43 34.02
CA ALA A 37 -5.68 -25.29 35.24
C ALA A 37 -5.20 -24.24 36.29
N ASP A 38 -6.04 -23.20 36.49
CA ASP A 38 -6.43 -22.41 37.68
C ASP A 38 -5.41 -21.83 38.73
N CYS A 39 -5.26 -20.48 38.69
CA CYS A 39 -4.97 -19.40 39.70
C CYS A 39 -3.84 -19.49 40.78
N PRO A 40 -3.26 -18.36 41.33
CA PRO A 40 -3.53 -16.91 41.14
C PRO A 40 -2.28 -16.00 40.86
N ALA A 41 -2.51 -14.70 40.61
CA ALA A 41 -1.58 -13.64 40.15
C ALA A 41 -0.46 -13.20 41.15
N PRO A 42 0.62 -12.51 40.69
CA PRO A 42 0.57 -11.04 40.61
C PRO A 42 1.36 -10.35 39.45
N THR A 43 0.74 -9.24 39.00
CA THR A 43 1.28 -7.92 38.60
C THR A 43 2.13 -7.73 37.33
N VAL A 44 1.44 -7.10 36.38
CA VAL A 44 1.85 -6.48 35.12
C VAL A 44 2.61 -5.16 35.35
N ILE A 45 3.66 -4.90 34.56
CA ILE A 45 4.11 -3.53 34.27
C ILE A 45 3.63 -3.20 32.87
N GLU A 46 2.68 -2.27 32.80
CA GLU A 46 1.97 -1.80 31.62
C GLU A 46 2.93 -1.04 30.68
N VAL A 47 2.91 -1.41 29.40
CA VAL A 47 3.24 -0.49 28.30
C VAL A 47 1.90 -0.02 27.77
N PRO A 48 1.62 1.30 27.70
CA PRO A 48 0.31 1.80 27.33
C PRO A 48 0.01 1.41 25.88
N GLU A 49 -1.01 0.57 25.74
CA GLU A 49 -1.57 0.09 24.49
C GLU A 49 -2.39 1.23 23.88
N GLY A 50 -1.71 2.07 23.11
CA GLY A 50 -2.36 3.02 22.21
C GLY A 50 -2.98 2.24 21.07
N GLU A 51 -4.30 2.07 21.12
CA GLU A 51 -5.14 1.45 20.09
C GLU A 51 -4.81 2.05 18.72
N ALA A 52 -3.98 1.35 17.95
CA ALA A 52 -3.89 1.58 16.53
C ALA A 52 -5.23 1.08 15.94
N PRO A 53 -5.99 1.91 15.21
CA PRO A 53 -7.22 1.44 14.62
C PRO A 53 -6.87 0.33 13.63
N GLU A 54 -7.20 -0.92 13.98
CA GLU A 54 -7.24 -2.01 13.01
C GLU A 54 -8.32 -1.63 11.99
N VAL A 55 -7.88 -1.13 10.84
CA VAL A 55 -8.74 -0.98 9.67
C VAL A 55 -9.11 -2.39 9.23
N ARG A 56 -10.21 -2.92 9.79
CA ARG A 56 -10.84 -4.14 9.30
C ARG A 56 -11.43 -3.81 7.93
N VAL A 57 -10.72 -4.21 6.88
CA VAL A 57 -11.25 -4.17 5.52
C VAL A 57 -12.26 -5.30 5.42
N ASP A 58 -13.55 -4.96 5.46
CA ASP A 58 -14.63 -5.93 5.36
C ASP A 58 -14.63 -6.49 3.92
N ALA A 59 -14.36 -7.79 3.76
CA ALA A 59 -14.21 -8.41 2.45
C ALA A 59 -15.50 -8.32 1.61
N ALA A 60 -16.66 -8.14 2.26
CA ALA A 60 -17.94 -7.90 1.60
C ALA A 60 -18.01 -6.52 0.90
N GLU A 61 -17.35 -5.48 1.42
CA GLU A 61 -17.34 -4.15 0.79
C GLU A 61 -16.50 -4.10 -0.48
N LEU A 62 -15.53 -5.00 -0.65
CA LEU A 62 -14.67 -5.08 -1.84
C LEU A 62 -15.38 -5.65 -3.08
N VAL A 63 -16.52 -6.32 -2.90
CA VAL A 63 -17.26 -6.99 -3.99
C VAL A 63 -18.05 -5.97 -4.84
N ASP A 64 -18.38 -4.80 -4.28
CA ASP A 64 -19.20 -3.76 -4.93
C ASP A 64 -18.38 -2.53 -5.37
N ARG A 65 -17.05 -2.62 -5.36
CA ARG A 65 -16.13 -1.52 -5.70
C ARG A 65 -15.44 -1.80 -7.03
N GLU A 66 -15.34 -0.76 -7.84
CA GLU A 66 -14.56 -0.72 -9.08
C GLU A 66 -13.38 0.23 -8.90
N PHE A 67 -12.21 -0.19 -9.39
CA PHE A 67 -10.97 0.59 -9.34
C PHE A 67 -10.59 1.06 -10.73
N VAL A 68 -10.62 2.38 -10.93
CA VAL A 68 -10.38 3.00 -12.23
C VAL A 68 -9.07 3.76 -12.19
N LYS A 69 -8.06 3.22 -12.86
CA LYS A 69 -6.74 3.86 -12.98
C LYS A 69 -6.84 5.07 -13.92
N LEU A 70 -6.34 6.22 -13.48
CA LEU A 70 -6.26 7.39 -14.36
C LEU A 70 -5.15 7.22 -15.40
N ASN A 71 -5.35 7.82 -16.58
CA ASN A 71 -4.40 7.70 -17.66
C ASN A 71 -3.24 8.67 -17.45
N ASN A 72 -2.03 8.14 -17.67
CA ASN A 72 -0.77 8.84 -17.48
C ASN A 72 -0.49 9.21 -16.01
N GLN A 73 0.78 9.41 -15.71
CA GLN A 73 1.21 9.79 -14.38
C GLN A 73 1.07 11.31 -14.17
N PHE A 74 0.91 11.71 -12.92
CA PHE A 74 0.93 13.10 -12.48
C PHE A 74 2.37 13.49 -12.18
N VAL A 75 2.87 14.55 -12.82
CA VAL A 75 4.24 15.04 -12.62
C VAL A 75 4.18 16.43 -12.01
N VAL A 76 4.80 16.59 -10.85
CA VAL A 76 4.71 17.79 -10.02
C VAL A 76 6.12 18.21 -9.58
N PRO A 77 6.63 19.38 -10.01
CA PRO A 77 7.87 19.93 -9.52
C PRO A 77 7.74 20.45 -8.09
N VAL A 78 8.76 20.18 -7.29
CA VAL A 78 8.96 20.78 -5.97
C VAL A 78 9.97 21.91 -6.15
N VAL A 79 9.53 23.14 -5.88
CA VAL A 79 10.34 24.35 -6.04
C VAL A 79 10.76 24.87 -4.66
N THR A 80 12.06 25.12 -4.50
CA THR A 80 12.62 25.72 -3.28
C THR A 80 13.37 26.98 -3.66
N GLU A 81 13.07 28.09 -2.97
CA GLU A 81 13.63 29.44 -3.17
C GLU A 81 13.37 30.02 -4.58
N THR A 82 14.00 29.47 -5.62
CA THR A 82 13.75 29.79 -7.03
C THR A 82 14.16 28.66 -8.00
N ARG A 83 14.48 27.46 -7.50
CA ARG A 83 14.94 26.33 -8.32
C ARG A 83 14.05 25.11 -8.14
N VAL A 84 13.94 24.30 -9.18
CA VAL A 84 13.37 22.95 -9.06
C VAL A 84 14.34 22.12 -8.22
N ALA A 85 13.91 21.73 -7.03
CA ALA A 85 14.68 20.89 -6.12
C ALA A 85 14.44 19.40 -6.41
N ALA A 86 13.21 19.04 -6.81
CA ALA A 86 12.85 17.68 -7.15
C ALA A 86 11.66 17.63 -8.13
N LEU A 87 11.48 16.49 -8.79
CA LEU A 87 10.27 16.11 -9.52
C LEU A 87 9.59 14.96 -8.81
N VAL A 88 8.31 15.11 -8.54
CA VAL A 88 7.46 14.06 -7.98
C VAL A 88 6.59 13.47 -9.10
N VAL A 89 6.53 12.15 -9.16
CA VAL A 89 5.71 11.40 -10.12
C VAL A 89 4.74 10.51 -9.34
N LEU A 90 3.44 10.63 -9.61
CA LEU A 90 2.40 9.85 -8.94
C LEU A 90 1.53 9.08 -9.95
N SER A 91 1.12 7.87 -9.57
CA SER A 91 0.05 7.13 -10.24
C SER A 91 -1.19 7.09 -9.35
N ILE A 92 -2.33 7.53 -9.88
CA ILE A 92 -3.58 7.66 -9.12
C ILE A 92 -4.65 6.73 -9.68
N THR A 93 -5.37 6.06 -8.77
CA THR A 93 -6.53 5.22 -9.06
C THR A 93 -7.71 5.72 -8.25
N ILE A 94 -8.90 5.71 -8.84
CA ILE A 94 -10.15 6.09 -8.17
C ILE A 94 -10.90 4.82 -7.79
N GLU A 95 -11.31 4.74 -6.54
CA GLU A 95 -12.23 3.72 -6.06
C GLU A 95 -13.65 4.26 -6.11
N THR A 96 -14.55 3.53 -6.78
CA THR A 96 -15.94 3.95 -6.97
C THR A 96 -16.88 2.74 -6.99
N GLN A 97 -18.18 2.97 -7.10
CA GLN A 97 -19.15 1.91 -7.35
C GLN A 97 -19.00 1.32 -8.76
N ILE A 98 -19.39 0.06 -8.92
CA ILE A 98 -19.34 -0.64 -10.21
C ILE A 98 -20.12 0.11 -11.30
N GLY A 99 -19.53 0.19 -12.50
CA GLY A 99 -20.17 0.72 -13.70
C GLY A 99 -19.99 2.21 -13.90
N LYS A 100 -19.00 2.83 -13.24
CA LYS A 100 -18.75 4.28 -13.28
C LYS A 100 -17.48 4.67 -14.03
N SER A 101 -16.71 3.70 -14.49
CA SER A 101 -15.49 3.90 -15.28
C SER A 101 -15.69 4.80 -16.51
N GLU A 102 -16.74 4.64 -17.29
CA GLU A 102 -17.01 5.49 -18.47
C GLU A 102 -17.19 6.98 -18.08
N VAL A 103 -17.93 7.25 -17.01
CA VAL A 103 -18.16 8.61 -16.50
C VAL A 103 -16.85 9.22 -15.98
N ILE A 104 -16.02 8.41 -15.31
CA ILE A 104 -14.70 8.82 -14.83
C ILE A 104 -13.83 9.25 -16.00
N TYR A 105 -13.69 8.41 -17.04
CA TYR A 105 -12.88 8.76 -18.21
C TYR A 105 -13.43 9.96 -18.98
N ALA A 106 -14.77 10.10 -19.09
CA ALA A 106 -15.38 11.26 -19.73
C ALA A 106 -15.08 12.58 -19.00
N ARG A 107 -14.95 12.55 -17.66
CA ARG A 107 -14.64 13.72 -16.82
C ARG A 107 -13.17 13.82 -16.43
N GLU A 108 -12.35 12.84 -16.82
CA GLU A 108 -10.94 12.76 -16.49
C GLU A 108 -10.18 14.04 -16.82
N PRO A 109 -10.39 14.73 -17.97
CA PRO A 109 -9.67 15.97 -18.26
C PRO A 109 -9.86 17.04 -17.18
N LYS A 110 -11.10 17.16 -16.64
CA LYS A 110 -11.39 18.15 -15.60
C LYS A 110 -10.89 17.70 -14.24
N LEU A 111 -10.95 16.39 -13.96
CA LEU A 111 -10.40 15.85 -12.73
C LEU A 111 -8.88 16.04 -12.66
N ARG A 112 -8.19 15.76 -13.77
CA ARG A 112 -6.73 15.90 -13.88
C ARG A 112 -6.27 17.33 -13.69
N ASP A 113 -6.99 18.30 -14.24
CA ASP A 113 -6.78 19.74 -14.02
C ASP A 113 -6.78 20.09 -12.53
N LEU A 114 -7.86 19.74 -11.82
CA LEU A 114 -8.00 20.05 -10.39
C LEU A 114 -7.02 19.28 -9.50
N PHE A 115 -6.75 18.01 -9.84
CA PHE A 115 -5.77 17.20 -9.12
C PHE A 115 -4.37 17.80 -9.26
N LEU A 116 -3.97 18.22 -10.46
CA LEU A 116 -2.68 18.87 -10.66
C LEU A 116 -2.58 20.14 -9.83
N GLN A 117 -3.59 21.02 -9.87
CA GLN A 117 -3.62 22.25 -9.04
C GLN A 117 -3.39 21.93 -7.56
N THR A 118 -4.13 20.96 -7.03
CA THR A 118 -4.03 20.54 -5.63
C THR A 118 -2.66 19.97 -5.29
N LEU A 119 -2.11 19.13 -6.17
CA LEU A 119 -0.77 18.57 -5.99
C LEU A 119 0.30 19.67 -6.01
N PHE A 120 0.17 20.69 -6.87
CA PHE A 120 1.07 21.84 -6.89
C PHE A 120 1.00 22.65 -5.59
N ASP A 121 -0.21 22.86 -5.06
CA ASP A 121 -0.41 23.58 -3.80
C ASP A 121 0.24 22.81 -2.64
N GLN A 122 0.04 21.49 -2.57
CA GLN A 122 0.66 20.64 -1.55
C GLN A 122 2.19 20.57 -1.69
N ALA A 123 2.72 20.56 -2.91
CA ALA A 123 4.16 20.64 -3.18
C ALA A 123 4.75 21.95 -2.64
N SER A 124 4.04 23.06 -2.83
CA SER A 124 4.45 24.39 -2.35
C SER A 124 4.42 24.51 -0.83
N LEU A 125 3.56 23.74 -0.15
CA LEU A 125 3.52 23.62 1.31
C LEU A 125 4.64 22.74 1.89
N GLY A 126 5.54 22.22 1.03
CA GLY A 126 6.63 21.34 1.46
C GLY A 126 6.16 19.95 1.88
N ARG A 127 4.92 19.55 1.57
CA ARG A 127 4.36 18.24 1.94
C ARG A 127 5.01 17.07 1.19
N PHE A 128 5.78 17.40 0.16
CA PHE A 128 6.64 16.48 -0.58
C PHE A 128 8.12 16.55 -0.20
N SER A 129 8.47 17.33 0.83
CA SER A 129 9.83 17.41 1.37
C SER A 129 10.04 16.42 2.54
N GLY A 130 11.27 15.92 2.71
CA GLY A 130 11.62 14.97 3.78
C GLY A 130 11.22 13.51 3.52
N GLU A 131 10.71 12.82 4.55
CA GLU A 131 10.19 11.42 4.55
C GLU A 131 8.89 11.30 3.73
N PHE A 132 9.02 11.56 2.43
CA PHE A 132 7.95 11.74 1.45
C PHE A 132 7.05 10.50 1.27
N ALA A 133 7.57 9.31 1.55
CA ALA A 133 6.83 8.04 1.46
C ALA A 133 6.18 7.61 2.79
N ASN A 134 6.20 8.42 3.84
CA ASN A 134 5.53 8.06 5.08
C ASN A 134 3.99 8.13 4.90
N ALA A 135 3.29 7.06 5.27
CA ALA A 135 1.83 6.97 5.16
C ALA A 135 1.10 8.12 5.88
N ALA A 136 1.69 8.70 6.94
CA ALA A 136 1.15 9.86 7.64
C ALA A 136 1.12 11.13 6.78
N ASN A 137 2.07 11.28 5.84
CA ASN A 137 2.18 12.45 4.98
C ASN A 137 1.24 12.37 3.77
N LEU A 138 0.87 11.16 3.34
CA LEU A 138 0.02 10.95 2.17
C LEU A 138 -1.48 10.98 2.49
N ARG A 139 -1.89 10.70 3.74
CA ARG A 139 -3.31 10.71 4.13
C ARG A 139 -4.00 12.06 3.84
N PRO A 140 -3.47 13.22 4.27
CA PRO A 140 -4.12 14.51 4.01
C PRO A 140 -4.26 14.83 2.51
N LEU A 141 -3.27 14.43 1.70
CA LEU A 141 -3.33 14.58 0.25
C LEU A 141 -4.45 13.70 -0.35
N ARG A 142 -4.54 12.44 0.08
CA ARG A 142 -5.60 11.54 -0.37
C ARG A 142 -6.99 12.06 -0.01
N ASP A 143 -7.16 12.55 1.22
CA ASP A 143 -8.42 13.12 1.67
C ASP A 143 -8.86 14.31 0.79
N GLU A 144 -7.93 15.21 0.47
CA GLU A 144 -8.22 16.37 -0.38
C GLU A 144 -8.54 15.97 -1.83
N LEU A 145 -7.76 15.04 -2.41
CA LEU A 145 -8.04 14.49 -3.73
C LEU A 145 -9.41 13.79 -3.77
N THR A 146 -9.80 13.07 -2.72
CA THR A 146 -11.11 12.43 -2.60
C THR A 146 -12.25 13.45 -2.55
N VAL A 147 -12.09 14.56 -1.82
CA VAL A 147 -13.07 15.65 -1.81
C VAL A 147 -13.27 16.23 -3.21
N ILE A 148 -12.17 16.46 -3.94
CA ILE A 148 -12.22 16.98 -5.31
C ILE A 148 -12.86 15.97 -6.27
N ALA A 149 -12.50 14.69 -6.15
CA ALA A 149 -13.09 13.63 -6.94
C ALA A 149 -14.60 13.57 -6.75
N ARG A 150 -15.07 13.62 -5.50
CA ARG A 150 -16.51 13.65 -5.19
C ARG A 150 -17.21 14.90 -5.73
N ARG A 151 -16.54 16.05 -5.76
CA ARG A 151 -17.08 17.29 -6.35
C ARG A 151 -17.28 17.17 -7.87
N VAL A 152 -16.37 16.49 -8.56
CA VAL A 152 -16.41 16.36 -10.04
C VAL A 152 -17.27 15.18 -10.50
N LEU A 153 -17.16 14.04 -9.82
CA LEU A 153 -17.71 12.76 -10.24
C LEU A 153 -19.00 12.40 -9.49
N GLY A 154 -19.18 12.94 -8.28
CA GLY A 154 -20.34 12.67 -7.43
C GLY A 154 -20.01 11.84 -6.17
N PRO A 155 -21.00 11.59 -5.31
CA PRO A 155 -20.80 10.94 -4.01
C PRO A 155 -20.42 9.45 -4.10
N GLU A 156 -20.53 8.84 -5.29
CA GLU A 156 -20.23 7.43 -5.58
C GLU A 156 -18.73 7.12 -5.65
N VAL A 157 -17.87 8.14 -5.65
CA VAL A 157 -16.43 7.95 -5.44
C VAL A 157 -16.21 7.67 -3.97
N SER A 158 -15.63 6.52 -3.65
CA SER A 158 -15.33 6.13 -2.28
C SER A 158 -14.01 6.75 -1.82
N ASP A 159 -12.96 6.60 -2.61
CA ASP A 159 -11.60 6.99 -2.24
C ASP A 159 -10.73 7.25 -3.47
N VAL A 160 -9.60 7.94 -3.24
CA VAL A 160 -8.53 8.15 -4.19
C VAL A 160 -7.26 7.49 -3.66
N LEU A 161 -6.74 6.57 -4.46
CA LEU A 161 -5.60 5.74 -4.16
C LEU A 161 -4.37 6.27 -4.88
N ILE A 162 -3.31 6.54 -4.13
CA ILE A 162 -1.97 6.78 -4.69
C ILE A 162 -1.31 5.41 -4.78
N THR A 163 -1.23 4.87 -5.99
CA THR A 163 -0.75 3.50 -6.25
C THR A 163 0.75 3.42 -6.47
N ASP A 164 1.37 4.52 -6.90
CA ASP A 164 2.81 4.65 -7.06
C ASP A 164 3.20 6.11 -6.80
N ILE A 165 4.38 6.28 -6.21
CA ILE A 165 4.94 7.58 -5.88
C ILE A 165 6.47 7.52 -5.96
N SER A 166 7.04 8.40 -6.77
CA SER A 166 8.49 8.52 -6.94
C SER A 166 8.92 9.97 -6.85
N ARG A 167 10.09 10.21 -6.27
CA ARG A 167 10.73 11.52 -6.21
C ARG A 167 12.11 11.44 -6.83
N GLN A 168 12.41 12.36 -7.72
CA GLN A 168 13.71 12.51 -8.37
C GLN A 168 14.29 13.86 -7.96
N ASP A 169 15.40 13.86 -7.24
CA ASP A 169 16.11 15.09 -6.88
C ASP A 169 16.95 15.61 -8.06
N ALA A 170 17.11 16.93 -8.11
CA ALA A 170 17.85 17.64 -9.16
C ALA A 170 19.35 17.78 -8.88
#